data_AF-A0A2E9VLS5-F1
#
_entry.id   AF-A0A2E9VLS5-F1
#
_cell.length_a   1.000
_cell.length_b   1.000
_cell.length_c   1.000
_cell.angle_alpha   90.00
_cell.angle_beta   90.00
_cell.angle_gamma   90.00
#
_symmetry.space_group_name_H-M   'P 1'
#
loop_
_entity.id
_entity.type
_entity.pdbx_description
1 polymer ?
#
loop_
_entity_poly.entity_id
_entity_poly.type
_entity_poly.pdbx_seq_one_letter_code
_entity_poly.pdbx_strand_id
1 'polypeptide(L)'
;MTTNLLTSRDAAARLGISPLTLYDWLSQSDAGTFMIRGVETTIHYFQGGRKGQGRIKMAESEVNRLLSLMAASPRQRLPRKSPQPKRLLQHITITPGRPEN
;
A
#
# COMPACT_ATOMS: atom_id res chain seq x y z
N MET A 1 29.74 -1.26 -8.64
CA MET A 1 28.30 -0.93 -8.56
C MET A 1 28.18 0.56 -8.30
N THR A 2 27.94 1.37 -9.33
CA THR A 2 27.80 2.82 -9.21
C THR A 2 26.48 3.13 -8.50
N THR A 3 26.55 3.57 -7.24
CA THR A 3 25.38 3.98 -6.48
C THR A 3 24.87 5.29 -7.04
N ASN A 4 23.90 5.22 -7.95
CA ASN A 4 23.26 6.41 -8.49
C ASN A 4 22.47 7.09 -7.36
N LEU A 5 22.86 8.34 -7.06
CA LEU A 5 22.28 9.12 -5.97
C LEU A 5 21.33 10.16 -6.54
N LEU A 6 20.05 9.98 -6.25
CA LEU A 6 18.96 10.87 -6.68
C LEU A 6 18.80 12.02 -5.70
N THR A 7 18.45 13.20 -6.20
CA THR A 7 18.02 14.31 -5.34
C THR A 7 16.64 14.03 -4.75
N SER A 8 16.25 14.73 -3.68
CA SER A 8 14.88 14.62 -3.11
C SER A 8 13.80 14.84 -4.17
N ARG A 9 14.02 15.77 -5.11
CA ARG A 9 13.06 16.05 -6.19
C ARG A 9 12.93 14.89 -7.15
N ASP A 10 14.05 14.29 -7.56
CA ASP A 10 14.05 13.16 -8.49
C ASP A 10 13.49 11.89 -7.84
N ALA A 11 13.82 11.66 -6.56
CA ALA A 11 13.26 10.56 -5.79
C ALA A 11 11.74 10.69 -5.62
N ALA A 12 11.25 11.87 -5.25
CA ALA A 12 9.82 12.14 -5.14
C ALA A 12 9.08 11.95 -6.47
N ALA A 13 9.67 12.46 -7.57
CA ALA A 13 9.11 12.30 -8.91
C ALA A 13 9.00 10.83 -9.32
N ARG A 14 10.01 10.00 -9.02
CA ARG A 14 9.98 8.56 -9.31
C ARG A 14 8.98 7.79 -8.45
N LEU A 15 8.79 8.19 -7.20
CA LEU A 15 7.78 7.62 -6.30
C LEU A 15 6.35 8.07 -6.65
N GLY A 16 6.20 9.08 -7.50
CA GLY A 16 4.89 9.64 -7.85
C GLY A 16 4.27 10.46 -6.71
N ILE A 17 5.09 11.05 -5.84
CA ILE A 17 4.65 11.85 -4.69
C ILE A 17 5.22 13.27 -4.76
N SER A 18 4.69 14.19 -3.96
CA SER A 18 5.25 15.53 -3.85
C SER A 18 6.57 15.52 -3.05
N PRO A 19 7.52 16.44 -3.30
CA PRO A 19 8.71 16.57 -2.47
C PRO A 19 8.38 16.82 -0.99
N LEU A 20 7.31 17.55 -0.69
CA LEU A 20 6.85 17.79 0.68
C LEU A 20 6.43 16.49 1.37
N THR A 21 5.69 15.63 0.66
CA THR A 21 5.33 14.29 1.14
C THR A 21 6.57 13.44 1.40
N LEU A 22 7.58 13.52 0.53
CA LEU A 22 8.84 12.83 0.76
C LEU A 22 9.52 13.33 2.05
N TYR A 23 9.58 14.64 2.30
CA TYR A 23 10.17 15.16 3.54
C TYR A 23 9.39 14.72 4.80
N ASP A 24 8.07 14.68 4.74
CA ASP A 24 7.23 14.16 5.82
C ASP A 24 7.52 12.67 6.08
N TRP A 25 7.64 11.87 5.01
CA TRP A 25 8.03 10.45 5.14
C TRP A 25 9.41 10.27 5.78
N LEU A 26 10.38 11.11 5.41
CA LEU A 26 11.71 11.07 6.03
C LEU A 26 11.63 11.42 7.52
N SER A 27 10.85 12.46 7.88
CA SER A 27 10.64 12.82 9.29
C SER A 27 9.98 11.70 10.09
N GLN A 28 8.98 11.03 9.52
CA GLN A 28 8.32 9.88 10.17
C GLN A 28 9.25 8.67 10.27
N SER A 29 10.11 8.47 9.27
CA SER A 29 11.10 7.39 9.27
C SER A 29 12.13 7.61 10.38
N ASP A 30 12.61 8.84 10.54
CA ASP A 30 13.55 9.21 11.60
C ASP A 30 12.91 9.08 13.00
N ALA A 31 11.60 9.28 13.11
CA ALA A 31 10.82 9.05 14.33
C ALA A 31 10.44 7.58 14.56
N GLY A 32 10.72 6.67 13.62
CA GLY A 32 10.34 5.25 13.70
C GLY A 32 8.84 4.98 13.52
N THR A 33 8.07 5.93 12.96
CA THR A 33 6.61 5.81 12.79
C THR A 33 6.21 5.60 11.33
N PHE A 34 7.16 5.59 10.39
CA PHE A 34 6.84 5.49 8.97
C PHE A 34 6.39 4.08 8.59
N MET A 35 5.24 4.01 7.92
CA MET A 35 4.66 2.76 7.45
C MET A 35 4.19 2.89 6.00
N ILE A 36 4.53 1.91 5.17
CA ILE A 36 3.96 1.76 3.84
C ILE A 36 3.01 0.56 3.88
N ARG A 37 1.72 0.80 3.62
CA ARG A 37 0.69 -0.26 3.59
C ARG A 37 0.62 -1.12 4.86
N GLY A 38 0.92 -0.53 6.03
CA GLY A 38 0.93 -1.22 7.33
C GLY A 38 2.21 -1.99 7.63
N VAL A 39 3.24 -1.88 6.79
CA VAL A 39 4.57 -2.42 7.05
C VAL A 39 5.47 -1.29 7.53
N GLU A 40 6.00 -1.43 8.75
CA GLU A 40 7.02 -0.53 9.29
C GLU A 40 8.24 -0.50 8.37
N THR A 41 8.64 0.71 7.96
CA THR A 41 9.67 0.89 6.94
C THR A 41 10.61 2.00 7.38
N THR A 42 11.91 1.71 7.44
CA THR A 42 12.95 2.73 7.58
C THR A 42 13.41 3.17 6.19
N ILE A 43 13.59 4.47 5.98
CA ILE A 43 14.10 5.04 4.72
C ILE A 43 15.58 5.36 4.88
N HIS A 44 16.42 4.80 4.00
CA HIS A 44 17.85 5.09 3.99
C HIS A 44 18.18 6.24 3.03
N TYR A 45 18.69 7.33 3.57
CA TYR A 45 19.09 8.50 2.80
C TYR A 45 20.43 9.06 3.26
N PHE A 46 21.03 9.87 2.40
CA PHE A 46 22.28 10.57 2.65
C PHE A 46 22.00 12.07 2.76
N GLN A 47 22.37 12.68 3.87
CA GLN A 47 22.30 14.13 4.05
C GLN A 47 23.67 14.75 3.77
N GLY A 48 23.77 15.58 2.73
CA GLY A 48 25.01 16.25 2.34
C GLY A 48 24.99 17.77 2.54
N GLY A 49 26.15 18.35 2.87
CA GLY A 49 26.42 19.80 2.91
C GLY A 49 27.34 20.23 4.05
N ARG A 50 28.15 21.29 3.84
CA ARG A 50 28.89 21.93 4.95
C ARG A 50 27.86 22.54 5.91
N LYS A 51 27.93 22.18 7.19
CA LYS A 51 27.04 22.71 8.26
C LYS A 51 25.54 22.39 8.08
N GLY A 52 25.18 21.26 7.47
CA GLY A 52 23.78 20.80 7.46
C GLY A 52 22.88 21.50 6.43
N GLN A 53 23.44 22.00 5.32
CA GLN A 53 22.71 22.67 4.24
C GLN A 53 21.75 21.77 3.40
N GLY A 54 21.20 20.72 4.01
CA GLY A 54 19.87 20.17 3.69
C GLY A 54 19.71 19.39 2.39
N ARG A 55 20.78 19.09 1.65
CA ARG A 55 20.64 18.33 0.40
C ARG A 55 20.56 16.85 0.71
N ILE A 56 19.34 16.35 0.77
CA ILE A 56 19.05 14.93 0.89
C ILE A 56 19.24 14.26 -0.47
N LYS A 57 19.96 13.15 -0.45
CA LYS A 57 20.13 12.25 -1.58
C LYS A 57 19.70 10.85 -1.19
N MET A 58 19.13 10.11 -2.13
CA MET A 58 18.72 8.72 -1.93
C MET A 58 19.35 7.82 -2.98
N ALA A 59 19.72 6.61 -2.58
CA ALA A 59 20.15 5.61 -3.54
C ALA A 59 18.97 5.21 -4.44
N GLU A 60 19.24 5.03 -5.73
CA GLU A 60 18.24 4.54 -6.68
C GLU A 60 17.63 3.19 -6.25
N SER A 61 18.44 2.30 -5.67
CA SER A 61 17.98 1.02 -5.11
C SER A 61 16.95 1.21 -3.99
N GLU A 62 17.11 2.26 -3.17
CA GLU A 62 16.18 2.57 -2.09
C GLU A 62 14.85 3.08 -2.64
N VAL A 63 14.89 3.96 -3.63
CA VAL A 63 13.67 4.43 -4.31
C VAL A 63 12.91 3.26 -4.94
N ASN A 64 13.61 2.31 -5.57
CA ASN A 64 12.99 1.11 -6.13
C ASN A 64 12.40 0.19 -5.06
N ARG A 65 13.04 0.08 -3.90
CA ARG A 65 12.52 -0.67 -2.74
C ARG A 65 11.22 -0.05 -2.23
N LEU A 66 11.19 1.27 -2.03
CA LEU A 66 9.99 1.99 -1.62
C LEU A 66 8.86 1.85 -2.66
N LEU A 67 9.19 1.96 -3.95
CA LEU A 67 8.21 1.78 -5.03
C LEU A 67 7.61 0.37 -5.02
N SER A 68 8.44 -0.65 -4.72
CA SER A 68 7.99 -2.04 -4.59
C SER A 68 7.07 -2.23 -3.38
N LEU A 69 7.29 -1.52 -2.27
CA LEU A 69 6.39 -1.51 -1.11
C LEU A 69 5.08 -0.74 -1.38
N MET A 70 5.14 0.31 -2.20
CA MET A 70 3.97 1.09 -2.62
C MET A 70 3.09 0.33 -3.63
N ALA A 71 3.72 -0.50 -4.46
CA ALA A 71 3.05 -1.26 -5.50
C ALA A 71 1.98 -2.18 -4.88
N ALA A 72 0.71 -1.86 -5.17
CA ALA A 72 -0.37 -2.76 -4.85
C ALA A 72 -0.41 -3.85 -5.93
N SER A 73 -0.05 -5.09 -5.58
CA SER A 73 -0.50 -6.22 -6.40
C SER A 73 -2.03 -6.19 -6.39
N PRO A 74 -2.71 -6.10 -7.53
CA PRO A 74 -4.16 -6.26 -7.55
C PRO A 74 -4.45 -7.63 -6.93
N ARG A 75 -5.08 -7.64 -5.74
CA ARG A 75 -5.60 -8.88 -5.16
C ARG A 75 -6.43 -9.51 -6.27
N GLN A 76 -5.98 -10.66 -6.77
CA GLN A 76 -6.75 -11.45 -7.71
C GLN A 76 -8.15 -11.54 -7.11
N ARG A 77 -9.15 -10.98 -7.82
CA ARG A 77 -10.54 -11.06 -7.37
C ARG A 77 -10.79 -12.53 -7.08
N LEU A 78 -11.03 -12.85 -5.81
CA LEU A 78 -11.43 -14.20 -5.43
C LEU A 78 -12.59 -14.55 -6.36
N PRO A 79 -12.52 -15.69 -7.07
CA PRO A 79 -13.62 -16.09 -7.94
C PRO A 79 -14.89 -16.07 -7.08
N ARG A 80 -15.88 -15.31 -7.53
CA ARG A 80 -17.16 -15.20 -6.84
C ARG A 80 -17.67 -16.63 -6.68
N LYS A 81 -17.85 -17.09 -5.43
CA LYS A 81 -18.45 -18.41 -5.18
C LYS A 81 -19.76 -18.44 -5.97
N SER A 82 -19.86 -19.37 -6.92
CA SER A 82 -21.11 -19.59 -7.65
C SER A 82 -22.22 -19.79 -6.62
N PRO A 83 -23.40 -19.16 -6.80
CA PRO A 83 -24.51 -19.37 -5.90
C PRO A 83 -24.80 -20.88 -5.84
N GLN A 84 -24.64 -21.46 -4.66
CA GLN A 84 -25.02 -22.86 -4.44
C GLN A 84 -26.53 -22.96 -4.71
N PRO A 85 -26.99 -23.93 -5.51
CA PRO A 85 -28.41 -24.13 -5.72
C PRO A 85 -29.08 -24.33 -4.36
N LYS A 86 -30.13 -23.55 -4.08
CA LYS A 86 -30.91 -23.68 -2.85
C LYS A 86 -31.39 -25.13 -2.75
N ARG A 87 -31.04 -25.84 -1.67
CA ARG A 87 -31.61 -27.16 -1.39
C ARG A 87 -33.13 -26.99 -1.34
N LEU A 88 -33.84 -27.67 -2.24
CA LEU A 88 -35.27 -27.85 -2.15
C LEU A 88 -35.55 -28.52 -0.79
N LEU A 89 -36.21 -27.79 0.11
CA LEU A 89 -36.71 -28.35 1.35
C LEU A 89 -37.82 -29.34 0.97
N GLN A 90 -37.56 -30.64 1.07
CA GLN A 90 -38.44 -31.71 0.60
C GLN A 90 -39.73 -31.88 1.43
N HIS A 91 -39.96 -31.07 2.48
CA HIS A 91 -40.98 -31.41 3.49
C HIS A 91 -41.76 -30.23 4.07
N ILE A 92 -42.09 -29.20 3.30
CA ILE A 92 -43.16 -28.28 3.73
C ILE A 92 -44.36 -28.44 2.78
N THR A 93 -45.04 -29.56 2.94
CA THR A 93 -46.38 -29.80 2.41
C THR A 93 -47.35 -29.60 3.57
N ILE A 94 -47.88 -28.40 3.71
CA ILE A 94 -49.11 -28.17 4.48
C ILE A 94 -50.11 -27.58 3.50
N THR A 95 -51.14 -28.36 3.18
CA THR A 95 -52.31 -27.89 2.44
C THR A 95 -53.06 -26.93 3.35
N PRO A 96 -53.25 -25.65 2.98
CA PRO A 96 -54.07 -24.74 3.77
C PRO A 96 -55.50 -25.30 3.78
N GLY A 97 -56.01 -25.63 4.98
CA GLY A 97 -57.43 -25.94 5.15
C GLY A 97 -58.26 -24.71 4.82
N ARG A 98 -59.29 -24.87 4.01
CA ARG A 98 -60.26 -23.81 3.70
C ARG A 98 -61.02 -23.49 5.00
N PRO A 99 -61.08 -22.22 5.45
CA PRO A 99 -61.94 -21.88 6.58
C PRO A 99 -63.39 -21.99 6.15
N GLU A 100 -64.14 -22.89 6.80
CA GLU A 100 -65.59 -22.97 6.71
C GLU A 100 -66.15 -21.94 7.70
N ASN A 101 -66.69 -20.82 7.19
CA ASN A 101 -67.65 -19.94 7.87
C ASN A 101 -68.46 -19.18 6.83
#